data_AF-C6JSI9-F1
#
_entry.id   AF-C6JSI9-F1
#
_cell.length_a   1.000
_cell.length_b   1.000
_cell.length_c   1.000
_cell.angle_alpha   90.00
_cell.angle_beta   90.00
_cell.angle_gamma   90.00
#
_symmetry.space_group_name_H-M   'P 1'
#
loop_
_entity.id
_entity.type
_entity.pdbx_description
1 polymer ?
#
loop_
_entity_poly.entity_id
_entity_poly.type
_entity_poly.pdbx_seq_one_letter_code
_entity_poly.pdbx_strand_id
1 'polypeptide(L)'
;MAFSEKAPEMLTTVSHAVPNVDDPPKLGIGTNVRSLFTDPGATALQKALGFADVSLLNPILVQCKTSGKPFYAIVHRATGCLVVDFEPVKPTEFPATAAGALQSYKLAAKAISKIQSLPGGSMEALCNTVVKEVFELTGYDRVMAYKFHEDEHGEVFAEITKPGIEPYLGLHYPATDIPQAARFLFMKNKVRMICDCRAKSVKIIEDEALSIDISLCGSTLRAPHSCHLQYMENMNSIASLVMAVVVNENEEDDEPGPEQPPQQQKKKRL
;
A
#
# COMPACT_ATOMS: atom_id res chain seq x y z
N MET A 1 -9.98 -12.95 -18.91
CA MET A 1 -10.31 -12.74 -17.47
C MET A 1 -9.26 -13.46 -16.61
N ALA A 2 -9.14 -13.20 -15.31
CA ALA A 2 -8.23 -13.95 -14.46
C ALA A 2 -8.71 -14.04 -13.00
N PHE A 3 -8.20 -15.01 -12.25
CA PHE A 3 -8.46 -15.18 -10.81
C PHE A 3 -7.30 -15.92 -10.13
N SER A 4 -7.11 -15.75 -8.82
CA SER A 4 -6.08 -16.48 -8.08
C SER A 4 -6.50 -17.93 -7.82
N GLU A 5 -5.55 -18.88 -7.77
CA GLU A 5 -5.84 -20.30 -7.50
C GLU A 5 -6.62 -20.54 -6.19
N LYS A 6 -6.48 -19.63 -5.21
CA LYS A 6 -7.21 -19.69 -3.93
C LYS A 6 -8.59 -19.02 -3.95
N ALA A 7 -8.92 -18.23 -4.97
CA ALA A 7 -10.20 -17.52 -5.02
C ALA A 7 -11.42 -18.44 -4.92
N PRO A 8 -11.48 -19.62 -5.58
CA PRO A 8 -12.61 -20.54 -5.42
C PRO A 8 -12.80 -20.98 -3.96
N GLU A 9 -11.73 -21.37 -3.27
CA GLU A 9 -11.78 -21.79 -1.87
C GLU A 9 -12.19 -20.65 -0.92
N MET A 10 -11.70 -19.44 -1.19
CA MET A 10 -11.97 -18.28 -0.32
C MET A 10 -13.36 -17.69 -0.51
N LEU A 11 -13.83 -17.59 -1.76
CA LEU A 11 -15.05 -16.87 -2.12
C LEU A 11 -16.28 -17.76 -2.26
N THR A 12 -16.09 -19.09 -2.29
CA THR A 12 -17.19 -20.05 -2.38
C THR A 12 -17.10 -21.10 -1.27
N THR A 13 -18.17 -21.85 -1.04
CA THR A 13 -18.14 -23.02 -0.16
C THR A 13 -17.60 -24.22 -0.93
N VAL A 14 -16.44 -24.75 -0.54
CA VAL A 14 -16.02 -26.08 -1.00
C VAL A 14 -16.87 -27.10 -0.26
N SER A 15 -17.85 -27.72 -0.92
CA SER A 15 -18.54 -28.86 -0.34
C SER A 15 -17.51 -29.99 -0.18
N HIS A 16 -17.25 -30.42 1.06
CA HIS A 16 -16.45 -31.62 1.34
C HIS A 16 -17.25 -32.92 1.17
N ALA A 17 -18.50 -32.84 0.69
CA ALA A 17 -19.27 -34.00 0.29
C ALA A 17 -18.86 -34.48 -1.12
N VAL A 18 -19.14 -35.75 -1.42
CA VAL A 18 -18.94 -36.34 -2.76
C VAL A 18 -19.52 -35.39 -3.82
N PRO A 19 -18.75 -35.01 -4.86
CA PRO A 19 -19.21 -34.05 -5.86
C PRO A 19 -20.52 -34.53 -6.47
N ASN A 20 -21.58 -33.74 -6.31
CA ASN A 20 -22.89 -34.05 -6.86
C ASN A 20 -23.05 -33.34 -8.21
N VAL A 21 -23.88 -33.88 -9.10
CA VAL A 21 -24.10 -33.33 -10.45
C VAL A 21 -24.68 -31.90 -10.41
N ASP A 22 -25.27 -31.51 -9.27
CA ASP A 22 -25.84 -30.19 -8.99
C ASP A 22 -24.93 -29.26 -8.16
N ASP A 23 -23.63 -29.55 -8.01
CA ASP A 23 -22.72 -28.64 -7.32
C ASP A 23 -22.68 -27.28 -8.04
N PRO A 24 -22.78 -26.15 -7.30
CA PRO A 24 -22.72 -24.83 -7.90
C PRO A 24 -21.41 -24.66 -8.68
N PRO A 25 -21.43 -23.94 -9.81
CA PRO A 25 -20.25 -23.83 -10.66
C PRO A 25 -19.08 -23.27 -9.86
N LYS A 26 -17.98 -24.04 -9.84
CA LYS A 26 -16.70 -23.62 -9.28
C LYS A 26 -16.30 -22.30 -9.97
N LEU A 27 -15.88 -21.31 -9.18
CA LEU A 27 -15.35 -20.05 -9.70
C LEU A 27 -14.28 -20.35 -10.77
N GLY A 28 -14.47 -19.81 -11.97
CA GLY A 28 -13.60 -20.06 -13.12
C GLY A 28 -13.67 -18.95 -14.17
N ILE A 29 -13.00 -19.19 -15.30
CA ILE A 29 -13.06 -18.24 -16.42
C ILE A 29 -14.50 -18.13 -16.95
N GLY A 30 -14.97 -16.91 -17.23
CA GLY A 30 -16.35 -16.60 -17.60
C GLY A 30 -17.35 -16.45 -16.42
N THR A 31 -16.97 -16.78 -15.17
CA THR A 31 -17.88 -16.61 -14.02
C THR A 31 -18.25 -15.14 -13.81
N ASN A 32 -19.55 -14.85 -13.68
CA ASN A 32 -20.03 -13.52 -13.32
C ASN A 32 -19.72 -13.23 -11.85
N VAL A 33 -18.75 -12.34 -11.57
CA VAL A 33 -18.32 -11.98 -10.20
C VAL A 33 -19.47 -11.57 -9.29
N ARG A 34 -20.54 -10.97 -9.82
CA ARG A 34 -21.72 -10.55 -9.03
C ARG A 34 -22.46 -11.73 -8.42
N SER A 35 -22.43 -12.90 -9.08
CA SER A 35 -23.10 -14.11 -8.59
C SER A 35 -22.46 -14.64 -7.29
N LEU A 36 -21.23 -14.23 -6.98
CA LEU A 36 -20.49 -14.66 -5.80
C LEU A 36 -20.92 -13.92 -4.52
N PHE A 37 -21.56 -12.76 -4.64
CA PHE A 37 -21.81 -11.85 -3.52
C PHE A 37 -23.31 -11.57 -3.33
N THR A 38 -23.68 -11.11 -2.14
CA THR A 38 -25.04 -10.59 -1.86
C THR A 38 -25.31 -9.29 -2.63
N ASP A 39 -26.59 -8.99 -2.89
CA ASP A 39 -27.00 -7.91 -3.79
C ASP A 39 -26.40 -6.53 -3.48
N PRO A 40 -26.27 -6.08 -2.21
CA PRO A 40 -25.66 -4.78 -1.91
C PRO A 40 -24.21 -4.68 -2.41
N GLY A 41 -23.39 -5.69 -2.11
CA GLY A 41 -21.98 -5.74 -2.53
C GLY A 41 -21.81 -5.95 -4.02
N ALA A 42 -22.60 -6.84 -4.61
CA ALA A 42 -22.61 -7.10 -6.05
C ALA A 42 -22.99 -5.85 -6.86
N THR A 43 -23.97 -5.08 -6.39
CA THR A 43 -24.39 -3.82 -7.01
C THR A 43 -23.30 -2.75 -6.92
N ALA A 44 -22.61 -2.65 -5.78
CA ALA A 44 -21.50 -1.70 -5.60
C ALA A 44 -20.33 -2.01 -6.54
N LEU A 45 -19.94 -3.28 -6.66
CA LEU A 45 -18.93 -3.73 -7.62
C LEU A 45 -19.34 -3.43 -9.07
N GLN A 46 -20.60 -3.65 -9.42
CA GLN A 46 -21.10 -3.32 -10.76
C GLN A 46 -21.03 -1.81 -11.03
N LYS A 47 -21.39 -0.98 -10.06
CA LYS A 47 -21.29 0.49 -10.18
C LYS A 47 -19.84 0.91 -10.42
N ALA A 48 -18.85 0.29 -9.77
CA ALA A 48 -17.44 0.62 -9.94
C ALA A 48 -16.96 0.51 -11.40
N LEU A 49 -17.55 -0.37 -12.22
CA LEU A 49 -17.23 -0.49 -13.65
C LEU A 49 -17.48 0.80 -14.44
N GLY A 50 -18.41 1.65 -13.98
CA GLY A 50 -18.78 2.90 -14.64
C GLY A 50 -17.90 4.10 -14.29
N PHE A 51 -17.03 4.01 -13.29
CA PHE A 51 -16.20 5.14 -12.83
C PHE A 51 -14.82 5.12 -13.47
N ALA A 52 -14.37 6.25 -14.03
CA ALA A 52 -13.01 6.37 -14.56
C ALA A 52 -11.96 6.22 -13.43
N ASP A 53 -12.19 6.87 -12.30
CA ASP A 53 -11.43 6.69 -11.07
C ASP A 53 -12.26 5.91 -10.04
N VAL A 54 -11.78 4.72 -9.69
CA VAL A 54 -12.44 3.81 -8.74
C VAL A 54 -11.87 3.92 -7.32
N SER A 55 -10.81 4.72 -7.11
CA SER A 55 -10.11 4.82 -5.82
C SER A 55 -11.01 5.35 -4.70
N LEU A 56 -11.91 6.29 -5.02
CA LEU A 56 -12.87 6.87 -4.08
C LEU A 56 -13.96 5.89 -3.62
N LEU A 57 -14.10 4.74 -4.29
CA LEU A 57 -15.05 3.69 -3.90
C LEU A 57 -14.44 2.70 -2.91
N ASN A 58 -13.13 2.74 -2.70
CA ASN A 58 -12.43 1.79 -1.86
C ASN A 58 -12.52 2.14 -0.36
N PRO A 59 -12.60 1.11 0.51
CA PRO A 59 -12.91 -0.28 0.20
C PRO A 59 -14.43 -0.51 0.02
N ILE A 60 -14.81 -1.42 -0.88
CA ILE A 60 -16.20 -1.88 -1.03
C ILE A 60 -16.41 -3.10 -0.13
N LEU A 61 -17.35 -3.03 0.81
CA LEU A 61 -17.69 -4.18 1.65
C LEU A 61 -18.59 -5.16 0.87
N VAL A 62 -18.14 -6.41 0.72
CA VAL A 62 -18.89 -7.47 0.06
C VAL A 62 -19.05 -8.68 0.97
N GLN A 63 -20.11 -9.45 0.77
CA GLN A 63 -20.37 -10.68 1.52
C GLN A 63 -20.64 -11.82 0.55
N CYS A 64 -19.90 -12.92 0.69
CA CYS A 64 -20.08 -14.10 -0.15
C CYS A 64 -21.48 -14.70 0.03
N LYS A 65 -22.17 -14.98 -1.08
CA LYS A 65 -23.56 -15.45 -1.08
C LYS A 65 -23.71 -16.84 -0.46
N THR A 66 -22.74 -17.73 -0.67
CA THR A 66 -22.78 -19.13 -0.20
C THR A 66 -22.24 -19.29 1.20
N SER A 67 -21.07 -18.70 1.50
CA SER A 67 -20.39 -18.87 2.79
C SER A 67 -20.76 -17.82 3.84
N GLY A 68 -21.38 -16.70 3.44
CA GLY A 68 -21.65 -15.56 4.31
C GLY A 68 -20.41 -14.79 4.75
N LYS A 69 -19.20 -15.17 4.30
CA LYS A 69 -17.93 -14.54 4.70
C LYS A 69 -17.83 -13.11 4.14
N PRO A 70 -17.51 -12.11 4.96
CA PRO A 70 -17.31 -10.73 4.51
C PRO A 70 -15.87 -10.48 4.04
N PHE A 71 -15.73 -9.61 3.04
CA PHE A 71 -14.45 -9.16 2.49
C PHE A 71 -14.48 -7.65 2.21
N TYR A 72 -13.33 -6.99 2.38
CA TYR A 72 -13.06 -5.72 1.70
C TYR A 72 -12.64 -6.03 0.27
N ALA A 73 -13.36 -5.43 -0.69
CA ALA A 73 -12.99 -5.45 -2.09
C ALA A 73 -12.31 -4.12 -2.44
N ILE A 74 -11.03 -4.20 -2.81
CA ILE A 74 -10.22 -3.05 -3.23
C ILE A 74 -10.10 -3.11 -4.75
N VAL A 75 -10.72 -2.14 -5.42
CA VAL A 75 -10.81 -2.07 -6.88
C VAL A 75 -9.75 -1.10 -7.43
N HIS A 76 -9.07 -1.50 -8.50
CA HIS A 76 -8.16 -0.61 -9.23
C HIS A 76 -8.20 -0.93 -10.73
N ARG A 77 -7.98 0.10 -11.56
CA ARG A 77 -7.90 -0.07 -13.01
C ARG A 77 -6.47 -0.36 -13.45
N ALA A 78 -6.31 -1.41 -14.22
CA ALA A 78 -5.10 -1.74 -14.96
C ALA A 78 -5.40 -1.72 -16.47
N THR A 79 -4.38 -1.85 -17.31
CA THR A 79 -4.52 -1.74 -18.77
C THR A 79 -5.65 -2.65 -19.28
N GLY A 80 -6.76 -2.04 -19.73
CA GLY A 80 -7.91 -2.73 -20.29
C GLY A 80 -8.76 -3.56 -19.31
N CYS A 81 -8.49 -3.55 -18.00
CA CYS A 81 -9.21 -4.38 -17.04
C CYS A 81 -9.44 -3.71 -15.67
N LEU A 82 -10.38 -4.26 -14.91
CA LEU A 82 -10.60 -3.94 -13.50
C LEU A 82 -10.07 -5.10 -12.67
N VAL A 83 -9.13 -4.82 -11.77
CA VAL A 83 -8.60 -5.78 -10.81
C VAL A 83 -9.29 -5.53 -9.47
N VAL A 84 -9.63 -6.61 -8.77
CA VAL A 84 -10.32 -6.58 -7.47
C VAL A 84 -9.56 -7.47 -6.49
N ASP A 85 -9.00 -6.86 -5.45
CA ASP A 85 -8.37 -7.56 -4.34
C ASP A 85 -9.40 -7.81 -3.25
N PHE A 86 -9.48 -9.03 -2.72
CA PHE A 86 -10.41 -9.40 -1.65
C PHE A 86 -9.67 -9.71 -0.36
N GLU A 87 -9.81 -8.84 0.63
CA GLU A 87 -9.22 -9.00 1.96
C GLU A 87 -10.28 -9.46 2.96
N PRO A 88 -10.10 -10.60 3.66
CA PRO A 88 -11.11 -11.14 4.56
C PRO A 88 -11.32 -10.21 5.76
N VAL A 89 -12.58 -9.96 6.10
CA VAL A 89 -12.96 -9.21 7.30
C VAL A 89 -13.25 -10.21 8.42
N LYS A 90 -12.74 -9.96 9.63
CA LYS A 90 -13.05 -10.82 10.77
C LYS A 90 -14.56 -10.75 11.06
N PRO A 91 -15.25 -11.90 11.27
CA PRO A 91 -16.69 -11.89 11.53
C PRO A 91 -17.09 -11.04 12.74
N THR A 92 -16.21 -10.93 13.75
CA THR A 92 -16.40 -10.09 14.95
C THR A 92 -16.42 -8.59 14.65
N GLU A 93 -15.86 -8.17 13.51
CA GLU A 93 -15.79 -6.78 13.08
C GLU A 93 -16.93 -6.45 12.11
N PHE A 94 -17.80 -7.40 11.77
CA PHE A 94 -18.94 -7.21 10.86
C PHE A 94 -20.27 -7.24 11.64
N PRO A 95 -21.19 -6.26 11.48
CA PRO A 95 -21.13 -5.10 10.56
C PRO A 95 -20.43 -3.87 11.16
N ALA A 96 -19.69 -4.00 12.27
CA ALA A 96 -19.00 -2.91 12.95
C ALA A 96 -17.82 -2.27 12.17
N THR A 97 -17.64 -2.62 10.89
CA THR A 97 -16.55 -2.17 10.01
C THR A 97 -16.50 -0.64 9.89
N ALA A 98 -17.67 0.01 9.86
CA ALA A 98 -17.76 1.48 9.80
C ALA A 98 -17.18 2.17 11.05
N ALA A 99 -17.35 1.57 12.24
CA ALA A 99 -16.83 2.12 13.49
C ALA A 99 -15.30 2.00 13.56
N GLY A 100 -14.75 0.85 13.14
CA GLY A 100 -13.30 0.64 13.08
C GLY A 100 -12.60 1.55 12.06
N ALA A 101 -13.21 1.74 10.88
CA ALA A 101 -12.73 2.68 9.87
C ALA A 101 -12.72 4.12 10.41
N LEU A 102 -13.82 4.56 11.03
CA LEU A 102 -13.93 5.91 11.61
C LEU A 102 -12.90 6.14 12.72
N GLN A 103 -12.65 5.13 13.56
CA GLN A 103 -11.62 5.21 14.60
C GLN A 103 -10.22 5.36 13.98
N SER A 104 -9.91 4.59 12.95
CA SER A 104 -8.62 4.66 12.25
C SER A 104 -8.39 6.05 11.64
N TYR A 105 -9.41 6.61 10.97
CA TYR A 105 -9.38 7.98 10.44
C TYR A 105 -9.21 9.02 11.54
N LYS A 106 -9.89 8.87 12.68
CA LYS A 106 -9.76 9.79 13.81
C LYS A 106 -8.34 9.78 14.39
N LEU A 107 -7.71 8.61 14.50
CA LEU A 107 -6.33 8.50 14.96
C LEU A 107 -5.36 9.13 13.96
N ALA A 108 -5.53 8.86 12.66
CA ALA A 108 -4.74 9.50 11.61
C ALA A 108 -4.89 11.03 11.60
N ALA A 109 -6.12 11.54 11.72
CA ALA A 109 -6.38 12.98 11.80
C ALA A 109 -5.68 13.61 13.02
N LYS A 110 -5.72 12.94 14.18
CA LYS A 110 -5.00 13.38 15.38
C LYS A 110 -3.48 13.41 15.17
N ALA A 111 -2.92 12.38 14.52
CA ALA A 111 -1.50 12.35 14.18
C ALA A 111 -1.11 13.50 13.25
N ILE A 112 -1.92 13.77 12.21
CA ILE A 112 -1.73 14.91 11.30
C ILE A 112 -1.74 16.24 12.07
N SER A 113 -2.73 16.45 12.95
CA SER A 113 -2.79 17.68 13.75
C SER A 113 -1.57 17.87 14.65
N LYS A 114 -1.03 16.79 15.25
CA LYS A 114 0.21 16.86 16.02
C LYS A 114 1.40 17.28 15.16
N ILE A 115 1.55 16.66 13.99
CA ILE A 115 2.63 16.99 13.05
C ILE A 115 2.53 18.47 12.61
N GLN A 116 1.34 18.95 12.30
CA GLN A 116 1.09 20.35 11.91
C GLN A 116 1.37 21.35 13.04
N SER A 117 1.30 20.93 14.30
CA SER A 117 1.58 21.79 15.46
C SER A 117 3.07 21.91 15.81
N LEU A 118 3.94 21.14 15.15
CA LEU A 118 5.38 21.21 15.40
C LEU A 118 5.96 22.54 14.91
N PRO A 119 6.94 23.12 15.64
CA PRO A 119 7.68 24.26 15.12
C PRO A 119 8.47 23.83 13.88
N GLY A 120 8.50 24.70 12.86
CA GLY A 120 9.32 24.50 11.67
C GLY A 120 10.82 24.51 11.97
N GLY A 121 11.63 24.02 11.02
CA GLY A 121 13.09 24.12 11.06
C GLY A 121 13.84 22.92 11.62
N SER A 122 13.16 21.83 12.00
CA SER A 122 13.81 20.58 12.42
C SER A 122 13.23 19.34 11.72
N MET A 123 14.00 18.79 10.78
CA MET A 123 13.66 17.53 10.12
C MET A 123 13.66 16.36 11.10
N GLU A 124 14.58 16.36 12.06
CA GLU A 124 14.68 15.34 13.10
C GLU A 124 13.41 15.30 13.95
N ALA A 125 12.93 16.45 14.45
CA ALA A 125 11.70 16.51 15.25
C ALA A 125 10.48 16.04 14.45
N LEU A 126 10.41 16.39 13.16
CA LEU A 126 9.36 15.96 12.25
C LEU A 126 9.38 14.45 12.07
N CYS A 127 10.50 13.88 11.63
CA CYS A 127 10.64 12.44 11.38
C CYS A 127 10.41 11.62 12.65
N ASN A 128 10.95 12.04 13.79
CA ASN A 128 10.73 11.38 15.08
C ASN A 128 9.26 11.38 15.50
N THR A 129 8.53 12.47 15.24
CA THR A 129 7.09 12.52 15.51
C THR A 129 6.31 11.61 14.56
N VAL A 130 6.64 11.62 13.26
CA VAL A 130 5.97 10.77 12.26
C VAL A 130 6.15 9.29 12.59
N VAL A 131 7.38 8.83 12.85
CA VAL A 131 7.62 7.40 13.15
C VAL A 131 6.89 6.98 14.42
N LYS A 132 6.81 7.85 15.44
CA LYS A 132 6.06 7.60 16.66
C LYS A 132 4.56 7.45 16.42
N GLU A 133 3.94 8.38 15.70
CA GLU A 133 2.49 8.31 15.42
C GLU A 133 2.15 7.06 14.58
N VAL A 134 2.99 6.73 13.59
CA VAL A 134 2.81 5.51 12.77
C VAL A 134 3.01 4.25 13.61
N PHE A 135 3.97 4.22 14.53
CA PHE A 135 4.18 3.11 15.46
C PHE A 135 2.96 2.88 16.36
N GLU A 136 2.41 3.94 16.95
CA GLU A 136 1.19 3.87 17.77
C GLU A 136 -0.04 3.45 16.96
N LEU A 137 -0.15 3.90 15.71
CA LEU A 137 -1.29 3.61 14.83
C LEU A 137 -1.28 2.17 14.32
N THR A 138 -0.12 1.64 13.96
CA THR A 138 0.00 0.38 13.21
C THR A 138 0.41 -0.81 14.09
N GLY A 139 1.07 -0.56 15.22
CA GLY A 139 1.50 -1.60 16.16
C GLY A 139 2.65 -2.49 15.67
N TYR A 140 3.32 -2.12 14.56
CA TYR A 140 4.53 -2.80 14.09
C TYR A 140 5.65 -2.72 15.13
N ASP A 141 6.52 -3.74 15.16
CA ASP A 141 7.59 -3.84 16.14
C ASP A 141 8.72 -2.82 15.92
N ARG A 142 8.87 -2.33 14.68
CA ARG A 142 9.80 -1.28 14.27
C ARG A 142 9.09 -0.37 13.27
N VAL A 143 9.23 0.94 13.44
CA VAL A 143 8.88 1.94 12.44
C VAL A 143 10.07 2.88 12.25
N MET A 144 10.40 3.16 11.00
CA MET A 144 11.55 3.97 10.66
C MET A 144 11.27 4.91 9.49
N ALA A 145 11.91 6.08 9.50
CA ALA A 145 11.99 6.99 8.37
C ALA A 145 13.29 6.68 7.61
N TYR A 146 13.14 6.17 6.38
CA TYR A 146 14.26 5.84 5.50
C TYR A 146 14.42 6.98 4.48
N LYS A 147 15.54 7.69 4.55
CA LYS A 147 15.86 8.84 3.71
C LYS A 147 16.76 8.41 2.55
N PHE A 148 16.40 8.76 1.32
CA PHE A 148 17.30 8.64 0.18
C PHE A 148 18.24 9.86 0.10
N HIS A 149 19.51 9.61 -0.20
CA HIS A 149 20.54 10.62 -0.47
C HIS A 149 20.70 10.84 -1.98
N GLU A 150 21.54 11.82 -2.35
CA GLU A 150 21.72 12.26 -3.76
C GLU A 150 22.24 11.16 -4.69
N ASP A 151 23.10 10.27 -4.18
CA ASP A 151 23.63 9.09 -4.86
C ASP A 151 22.71 7.86 -4.72
N GLU A 152 21.46 8.07 -4.32
CA GLU A 152 20.38 7.09 -4.22
C GLU A 152 20.53 6.00 -3.14
N HIS A 153 21.62 5.99 -2.38
CA HIS A 153 21.71 5.17 -1.19
C HIS A 153 20.74 5.72 -0.13
N GLY A 154 20.41 4.93 0.89
CA GLY A 154 19.52 5.41 1.92
C GLY A 154 19.99 5.18 3.34
N GLU A 155 19.43 5.97 4.25
CA GLU A 155 19.78 6.06 5.65
C GLU A 155 18.53 5.91 6.50
N VAL A 156 18.65 5.16 7.60
CA VAL A 156 17.62 5.15 8.64
C VAL A 156 17.77 6.41 9.49
N PHE A 157 17.02 7.45 9.13
CA PHE A 157 17.15 8.80 9.70
C PHE A 157 16.42 8.98 11.04
N ALA A 158 15.30 8.29 11.22
CA ALA A 158 14.56 8.26 12.49
C ALA A 158 13.98 6.87 12.70
N GLU A 159 13.86 6.44 13.96
CA GLU A 159 13.44 5.09 14.29
C GLU A 159 12.77 5.01 15.66
N ILE A 160 11.79 4.12 15.78
CA ILE A 160 11.25 3.64 17.04
C ILE A 160 11.03 2.12 16.97
N THR A 161 11.40 1.41 18.03
CA THR A 161 11.29 -0.05 18.15
C THR A 161 10.65 -0.46 19.46
N LYS A 162 10.13 -1.69 19.51
CA LYS A 162 9.86 -2.36 20.78
C LYS A 162 11.18 -2.68 21.51
N PRO A 163 11.16 -2.78 22.85
CA PRO A 163 12.33 -3.15 23.64
C PRO A 163 12.92 -4.50 23.20
N GLY A 164 14.26 -4.59 23.16
CA GLY A 164 14.98 -5.83 22.84
C GLY A 164 15.26 -6.05 21.35
N ILE A 165 14.89 -5.10 20.49
CA ILE A 165 15.17 -5.13 19.06
C ILE A 165 16.39 -4.25 18.76
N GLU A 166 17.36 -4.79 18.00
CA GLU A 166 18.57 -4.07 17.61
C GLU A 166 18.24 -2.83 16.76
N PRO A 167 18.72 -1.63 17.11
CA PRO A 167 18.41 -0.41 16.35
C PRO A 167 19.10 -0.40 14.98
N TYR A 168 18.42 0.15 13.98
CA TYR A 168 19.01 0.45 12.66
C TYR A 168 19.30 1.94 12.47
N LEU A 169 18.92 2.79 13.42
CA LEU A 169 19.14 4.23 13.38
C LEU A 169 20.59 4.59 13.00
N GLY A 170 20.73 5.45 11.98
CA GLY A 170 22.02 5.91 11.46
C GLY A 170 22.75 4.94 10.52
N LEU A 171 22.21 3.75 10.26
CA LEU A 171 22.78 2.83 9.28
C LEU A 171 22.46 3.27 7.85
N HIS A 172 23.45 3.13 6.98
CA HIS A 172 23.35 3.39 5.55
C HIS A 172 23.29 2.09 4.77
N TYR A 173 22.47 2.08 3.72
CA TYR A 173 22.20 0.93 2.87
C TYR A 173 22.40 1.31 1.41
N PRO A 174 22.97 0.42 0.57
CA PRO A 174 23.28 0.72 -0.81
C PRO A 174 22.01 0.95 -1.64
N ALA A 175 22.11 1.77 -2.68
CA ALA A 175 21.02 2.07 -3.61
C ALA A 175 20.40 0.81 -4.27
N THR A 176 21.17 -0.27 -4.36
CA THR A 176 20.75 -1.55 -4.95
C THR A 176 19.72 -2.30 -4.11
N ASP A 177 19.60 -2.01 -2.81
CA ASP A 177 18.63 -2.66 -1.93
C ASP A 177 17.19 -2.27 -2.28
N ILE A 178 17.00 -1.05 -2.81
CA ILE A 178 15.71 -0.57 -3.32
C ILE A 178 15.89 -0.15 -4.80
N PRO A 179 15.71 -1.10 -5.74
CA PRO A 179 15.89 -0.85 -7.17
C PRO A 179 15.03 0.32 -7.66
N GLN A 180 15.53 1.04 -8.68
CA GLN A 180 14.84 2.20 -9.27
C GLN A 180 13.40 1.87 -9.70
N ALA A 181 13.14 0.67 -10.23
CA ALA A 181 11.80 0.22 -10.58
C ALA A 181 10.84 0.16 -9.38
N ALA A 182 11.34 -0.24 -8.21
CA ALA A 182 10.54 -0.25 -6.98
C ALA A 182 10.26 1.18 -6.49
N ARG A 183 11.27 2.07 -6.54
CA ARG A 183 11.12 3.50 -6.21
C ARG A 183 10.08 4.18 -7.10
N PHE A 184 10.15 3.94 -8.41
CA PHE A 184 9.16 4.44 -9.36
C PHE A 184 7.75 3.92 -9.04
N LEU A 185 7.63 2.63 -8.70
CA LEU A 185 6.32 2.06 -8.36
C LEU A 185 5.70 2.68 -7.10
N PHE A 186 6.52 3.13 -6.15
CA PHE A 186 6.04 3.84 -4.94
C PHE A 186 5.46 5.23 -5.24
N MET A 187 5.85 5.87 -6.34
CA MET A 187 5.23 7.13 -6.79
C MET A 187 3.76 6.93 -7.17
N LYS A 188 3.43 5.76 -7.74
CA LYS A 188 2.05 5.38 -8.09
C LYS A 188 1.31 4.73 -6.92
N ASN A 189 1.96 3.78 -6.25
CA ASN A 189 1.40 2.99 -5.17
C ASN A 189 2.07 3.40 -3.85
N LYS A 190 1.48 4.40 -3.19
CA LYS A 190 2.08 5.06 -2.03
C LYS A 190 2.12 4.21 -0.77
N VAL A 191 1.36 3.11 -0.71
CA VAL A 191 1.32 2.20 0.44
C VAL A 191 1.46 0.77 -0.05
N ARG A 192 2.32 -0.01 0.60
CA ARG A 192 2.54 -1.41 0.29
C ARG A 192 2.68 -2.24 1.56
N MET A 193 1.90 -3.31 1.64
CA MET A 193 1.93 -4.25 2.76
C MET A 193 2.42 -5.62 2.29
N ILE A 194 3.21 -6.29 3.13
CA ILE A 194 3.55 -7.71 3.03
C ILE A 194 3.24 -8.30 4.40
N CYS A 195 2.29 -9.22 4.47
CA CYS A 195 1.85 -9.79 5.75
C CYS A 195 2.83 -10.85 6.29
N ASP A 196 3.45 -11.62 5.39
CA ASP A 196 4.38 -12.70 5.75
C ASP A 196 5.29 -13.00 4.56
N CYS A 197 6.60 -12.77 4.73
CA CYS A 197 7.61 -13.04 3.72
C CYS A 197 7.85 -14.53 3.46
N ARG A 198 7.43 -15.41 4.39
CA ARG A 198 7.54 -16.87 4.26
C ARG A 198 6.32 -17.51 3.64
N ALA A 199 5.25 -16.75 3.40
CA ALA A 199 4.04 -17.25 2.80
C ALA A 199 4.27 -17.65 1.34
N LYS A 200 3.74 -18.81 0.94
CA LYS A 200 3.79 -19.26 -0.46
C LYS A 200 2.95 -18.34 -1.33
N SER A 201 3.57 -17.80 -2.38
CA SER A 201 2.88 -17.02 -3.41
C SER A 201 1.81 -17.89 -4.10
N VAL A 202 0.68 -17.26 -4.42
CA VAL A 202 -0.46 -17.92 -5.09
C VAL A 202 -0.44 -17.50 -6.56
N LYS A 203 -0.59 -18.45 -7.47
CA LYS A 203 -0.61 -18.14 -8.90
C LYS A 203 -1.94 -17.50 -9.30
N ILE A 204 -1.87 -16.69 -10.34
CA ILE A 204 -3.04 -16.20 -11.06
C ILE A 204 -3.29 -17.13 -12.25
N ILE A 205 -4.52 -17.63 -12.35
CA ILE A 205 -5.03 -18.36 -13.51
C ILE A 205 -5.61 -17.31 -14.45
N GLU A 206 -5.00 -17.20 -15.62
CA GLU A 206 -5.40 -16.29 -16.68
C GLU A 206 -6.12 -17.04 -17.79
N ASP A 207 -7.04 -16.34 -18.45
CA ASP A 207 -7.72 -16.80 -19.65
C ASP A 207 -6.72 -16.85 -20.82
N GLU A 208 -6.58 -18.02 -21.46
CA GLU A 208 -5.66 -18.25 -22.58
C GLU A 208 -5.91 -17.30 -23.77
N ALA A 209 -7.12 -16.74 -23.88
CA ALA A 209 -7.46 -15.77 -24.91
C ALA A 209 -6.92 -14.35 -24.64
N LEU A 210 -6.29 -14.09 -23.49
CA LEU A 210 -5.68 -12.80 -23.19
C LEU A 210 -4.46 -12.56 -24.08
N SER A 211 -4.49 -11.47 -24.83
CA SER A 211 -3.38 -11.05 -25.70
C SER A 211 -2.28 -10.26 -24.98
N ILE A 212 -2.52 -9.88 -23.73
CA ILE A 212 -1.63 -9.06 -22.91
C ILE A 212 -1.70 -9.55 -21.46
N ASP A 213 -0.55 -9.67 -20.81
CA ASP A 213 -0.42 -10.01 -19.39
C ASP A 213 -1.10 -8.96 -18.50
N ILE A 214 -1.78 -9.42 -17.45
CA ILE A 214 -2.45 -8.52 -16.50
C ILE A 214 -1.40 -7.87 -15.58
N SER A 215 -1.35 -6.55 -15.59
CA SER A 215 -0.50 -5.82 -14.65
C SER A 215 -1.12 -5.81 -13.25
N LEU A 216 -0.50 -6.56 -12.33
CA LEU A 216 -0.85 -6.58 -10.90
C LEU A 216 -0.09 -5.55 -10.08
N CYS A 217 0.62 -4.63 -10.72
CA CYS A 217 1.45 -3.63 -10.06
C CYS A 217 0.69 -2.81 -9.01
N GLY A 218 -0.61 -2.54 -9.24
CA GLY A 218 -1.50 -1.80 -8.32
C GLY A 218 -2.23 -2.66 -7.28
N SER A 219 -2.08 -3.99 -7.32
CA SER A 219 -2.76 -4.89 -6.37
C SER A 219 -2.15 -4.78 -4.98
N THR A 220 -3.01 -4.67 -3.96
CA THR A 220 -2.60 -4.68 -2.54
C THR A 220 -2.04 -6.04 -2.13
N LEU A 221 -2.45 -7.11 -2.83
CA LEU A 221 -2.06 -8.49 -2.60
C LEU A 221 -0.86 -8.94 -3.44
N ARG A 222 -0.23 -8.02 -4.18
CA ARG A 222 0.90 -8.32 -5.05
C ARG A 222 2.05 -8.97 -4.26
N ALA A 223 2.42 -10.17 -4.67
CA ALA A 223 3.54 -10.89 -4.09
C ALA A 223 4.86 -10.09 -4.23
N PRO A 224 5.69 -10.03 -3.17
CA PRO A 224 7.07 -9.54 -3.28
C PRO A 224 7.92 -10.38 -4.22
N HIS A 225 8.91 -9.74 -4.85
CA HIS A 225 9.94 -10.44 -5.61
C HIS A 225 10.77 -11.35 -4.68
N SER A 226 11.23 -12.51 -5.19
CA SER A 226 11.94 -13.54 -4.41
C SER A 226 13.25 -13.07 -3.79
N CYS A 227 13.93 -12.10 -4.40
CA CYS A 227 15.09 -11.45 -3.79
C CYS A 227 14.69 -10.67 -2.51
N HIS A 228 13.55 -9.98 -2.54
CA HIS A 228 13.09 -9.14 -1.42
C HIS A 228 12.47 -9.96 -0.28
N LEU A 229 11.59 -10.91 -0.58
CA LEU A 229 11.89 -12.32 -0.26
C LEU A 229 12.85 -12.64 0.87
N GLN A 230 13.99 -13.14 0.40
CA GLN A 230 15.13 -13.55 1.16
C GLN A 230 15.73 -12.39 1.99
N TYR A 231 15.73 -11.17 1.45
CA TYR A 231 16.21 -10.00 2.19
C TYR A 231 15.45 -9.78 3.49
N MET A 232 14.11 -9.82 3.43
CA MET A 232 13.24 -9.69 4.60
C MET A 232 13.50 -10.80 5.63
N GLU A 233 13.66 -12.04 5.16
CA GLU A 233 13.98 -13.17 6.03
C GLU A 233 15.35 -13.00 6.70
N ASN A 234 16.38 -12.58 5.95
CA ASN A 234 17.72 -12.33 6.49
C ASN A 234 17.73 -11.21 7.55
N MET A 235 16.88 -10.21 7.38
CA MET A 235 16.71 -9.09 8.31
C MET A 235 15.73 -9.41 9.46
N ASN A 236 15.18 -10.62 9.53
CA ASN A 236 14.14 -11.01 10.46
C ASN A 236 12.89 -10.11 10.43
N SER A 237 12.58 -9.48 9.30
CA SER A 237 11.38 -8.68 9.08
C SER A 237 10.29 -9.51 8.41
N ILE A 238 9.51 -10.26 9.20
CA ILE A 238 8.50 -11.20 8.66
C ILE A 238 7.37 -10.47 7.94
N ALA A 239 6.92 -9.35 8.50
CA ALA A 239 5.88 -8.50 7.92
C ALA A 239 6.44 -7.09 7.70
N SER A 240 5.91 -6.38 6.71
CA SER A 240 6.30 -5.00 6.44
C SER A 240 5.12 -4.17 5.93
N LEU A 241 5.05 -2.92 6.38
CA LEU A 241 4.23 -1.87 5.78
C LEU A 241 5.15 -0.71 5.39
N VAL A 242 5.16 -0.38 4.10
CA VAL A 242 5.99 0.71 3.54
C VAL A 242 5.07 1.79 3.00
N MET A 243 5.35 3.04 3.36
CA MET A 243 4.64 4.22 2.89
C MET A 243 5.60 5.18 2.21
N ALA A 244 5.28 5.61 1.00
CA ALA A 244 6.08 6.55 0.23
C ALA A 244 5.88 7.97 0.75
N VAL A 245 6.99 8.66 1.03
CA VAL A 245 7.00 10.11 1.28
C VAL A 245 7.41 10.79 -0.02
N VAL A 246 6.51 11.57 -0.60
CA VAL A 246 6.73 12.28 -1.85
C VAL A 246 6.66 13.77 -1.56
N VAL A 247 7.69 14.49 -1.98
CA VAL A 247 7.79 15.94 -1.87
C VAL A 247 7.73 16.49 -3.29
N ASN A 248 6.96 17.56 -3.49
CA ASN A 248 6.97 18.29 -4.75
C ASN A 248 8.13 19.26 -4.72
N GLU A 249 8.90 19.32 -5.81
CA GLU A 249 9.80 20.43 -6.06
C GLU A 249 8.93 21.62 -6.51
N ASN A 250 8.69 22.57 -5.61
CA ASN A 250 8.09 23.84 -6.00
C ASN A 250 9.24 24.77 -6.44
N GLU A 251 9.24 25.21 -7.68
CA GLU A 251 10.20 26.18 -8.24
C GLU A 251 10.06 27.61 -7.66
N GLU A 252 9.24 27.82 -6.61
CA GLU A 252 8.87 29.16 -6.11
C GLU A 252 9.81 29.74 -5.03
N ASP A 253 10.86 29.01 -4.59
CA ASP A 253 11.81 29.50 -3.58
C ASP A 253 13.09 30.15 -4.17
N ASP A 254 13.23 30.22 -5.50
CA ASP A 254 14.31 30.92 -6.22
C ASP A 254 13.88 32.33 -6.67
N GLU A 255 13.39 33.19 -5.76
CA GLU A 255 13.41 34.63 -6.02
C GLU A 255 14.81 35.19 -5.70
N PRO A 256 15.58 35.70 -6.67
CA PRO A 256 16.82 36.39 -6.38
C PRO A 256 16.50 37.67 -5.63
N GLY A 257 16.93 37.74 -4.36
CA GLY A 257 16.81 38.95 -3.54
C GLY A 257 17.41 40.18 -4.26
N PRO A 258 16.89 41.39 -4.00
CA PRO A 258 17.21 42.57 -4.80
C PRO A 258 18.71 42.88 -4.76
N GLU A 259 19.32 42.96 -5.95
CA GLU A 259 20.73 43.32 -6.16
C GLU A 259 21.09 44.61 -5.42
N GLN A 260 22.11 44.56 -4.57
CA GLN A 260 22.71 45.76 -4.00
C GLN A 260 23.46 46.55 -5.09
N PRO A 261 23.33 47.89 -5.12
CA PRO A 261 23.93 48.69 -6.19
C PRO A 261 25.47 48.70 -6.10
N PRO A 262 26.17 48.75 -7.24
CA PRO A 262 27.62 48.60 -7.28
C PRO A 262 28.35 49.80 -6.67
N GLN A 263 29.26 49.48 -5.74
CA GLN A 263 30.13 50.42 -5.05
C GLN A 263 31.17 50.98 -6.03
N GLN A 264 31.05 52.27 -6.38
CA GLN A 264 32.05 52.97 -7.21
C GLN A 264 33.41 53.06 -6.48
N GLN A 265 34.38 52.27 -6.94
CA GLN A 265 35.78 52.46 -6.58
C GLN A 265 36.32 53.74 -7.23
N LYS A 266 36.50 54.80 -6.44
CA LYS A 266 37.32 55.97 -6.81
C LYS A 266 38.78 55.53 -6.97
N LYS A 267 39.24 55.33 -8.21
CA LYS A 267 40.67 55.37 -8.55
C LYS A 267 41.12 56.81 -8.73
N LYS A 268 41.93 57.31 -7.79
CA LYS A 268 42.81 58.46 -7.99
C LYS A 268 43.82 58.14 -9.09
N ARG A 269 44.07 59.08 -10.01
CA ARG A 269 45.40 59.31 -10.60
C ARG A 269 45.44 60.64 -11.38
N LEU A 270 46.44 61.45 -10.95
CA LEU A 270 47.03 62.70 -11.49
C LEU A 270 46.11 63.76 -12.11
#